data_AF-A0A535NZH7-F1
#
_entry.id   AF-A0A535NZH7-F1
#
_cell.length_a   1.000
_cell.length_b   1.000
_cell.length_c   1.000
_cell.angle_alpha   90.00
_cell.angle_beta   90.00
_cell.angle_gamma   90.00
#
_symmetry.space_group_name_H-M   'P 1'
#
loop_
_entity.id
_entity.type
_entity.pdbx_description
1 polymer ?
#
loop_
_entity_poly.entity_id
_entity_poly.type
_entity_poly.pdbx_seq_one_letter_code
_entity_poly.pdbx_strand_id
1 'polypeptide(L)'
;MEALRESLKSPTTTGRIHRLPASGSTALAASALIQAALGIEFLLSGLNKFADPNFIRNFSLFVNGSQGTRTGVLAPLIHSLVLPNIAFFATLTKYTEVGLGIVLFLGAIEVGRRRFSGVLGLQHGYEAPVALIAALAGLAAAGLSLTIALLMGEQLPTIQPGRALTTAIPVELLLVPLGIAVAWMEAGRFRVLRRTR
;
A
#
# COMPACT_ATOMS: atom_id res chain seq x y z
N MET A 1 -28.21 -1.09 -62.36
CA MET A 1 -26.88 -1.22 -61.72
C MET A 1 -26.68 -0.15 -60.62
N GLU A 2 -27.74 0.22 -59.90
CA GLU A 2 -27.70 1.30 -58.89
C GLU A 2 -28.21 0.80 -57.53
N ALA A 3 -29.16 -0.14 -57.53
CA ALA A 3 -29.67 -0.82 -56.32
C ALA A 3 -28.66 -1.72 -55.59
N LEU A 4 -27.52 -2.07 -56.21
CA LEU A 4 -26.47 -2.88 -55.56
C LEU A 4 -25.45 -2.02 -54.79
N ARG A 5 -25.44 -0.70 -54.97
CA ARG A 5 -24.49 0.22 -54.29
C ARG A 5 -24.96 0.70 -52.92
N GLU A 6 -26.25 0.57 -52.60
CA GLU A 6 -26.76 1.00 -51.28
C GLU A 6 -26.60 -0.05 -50.17
N SER A 7 -26.41 -1.33 -50.51
CA SER A 7 -26.31 -2.43 -49.54
C SER A 7 -24.95 -2.50 -48.80
N LEU A 8 -23.96 -1.69 -49.19
CA LEU A 8 -22.62 -1.71 -48.60
C LEU A 8 -22.37 -0.66 -47.51
N LYS A 9 -23.38 0.12 -47.10
CA LYS A 9 -23.30 0.97 -45.91
C LYS A 9 -23.80 0.23 -44.68
N SER A 10 -23.14 -0.87 -44.33
CA SER A 10 -23.15 -1.34 -42.94
C SER A 10 -22.47 -0.28 -42.09
N PRO A 11 -23.13 0.33 -41.09
CA PRO A 11 -22.42 1.13 -40.11
C PRO A 11 -21.51 0.17 -39.37
N THR A 12 -20.22 0.25 -39.66
CA THR A 12 -19.20 -0.41 -38.86
C THR A 12 -19.37 0.17 -37.48
N THR A 13 -19.93 -0.61 -36.56
CA THR A 13 -19.95 -0.27 -35.15
C THR A 13 -18.49 -0.20 -34.72
N THR A 14 -17.88 0.98 -34.82
CA THR A 14 -16.61 1.29 -34.20
C THR A 14 -16.87 1.27 -32.70
N GLY A 15 -16.94 0.07 -32.14
CA GLY A 15 -16.74 -0.15 -30.72
C GLY A 15 -15.39 0.46 -30.44
N ARG A 16 -15.39 1.64 -29.79
CA ARG A 16 -14.17 2.24 -29.25
C ARG A 16 -13.61 1.19 -28.31
N ILE A 17 -12.65 0.40 -28.80
CA ILE A 17 -11.81 -0.40 -27.94
C ILE A 17 -11.03 0.66 -27.15
N HIS A 18 -11.51 0.96 -25.96
CA HIS A 18 -10.83 1.85 -25.05
C HIS A 18 -9.61 1.07 -24.54
N ARG A 19 -8.58 0.95 -25.38
CA ARG A 19 -7.29 0.40 -24.95
C ARG A 19 -6.73 1.39 -23.94
N LEU A 20 -6.62 0.94 -22.71
CA LEU A 20 -5.79 1.62 -21.71
C LEU A 20 -4.40 1.82 -22.34
N PRO A 21 -3.82 3.04 -22.26
CA PRO A 21 -2.50 3.30 -22.81
C PRO A 21 -1.47 2.29 -22.25
N ALA A 22 -0.63 1.74 -23.12
CA ALA A 22 0.30 0.65 -22.78
C ALA A 22 1.25 0.96 -21.60
N SER A 23 1.56 2.24 -21.37
CA SER A 23 2.36 2.75 -20.24
C SER A 23 1.61 2.78 -18.89
N GLY A 24 0.28 2.96 -18.91
CA GLY A 24 -0.56 2.78 -17.72
C GLY A 24 -0.53 1.33 -17.24
N SER A 25 -0.27 0.39 -18.16
CA SER A 25 -0.05 -1.00 -17.83
C SER A 25 1.26 -1.17 -17.03
N THR A 26 2.44 -0.73 -17.46
CA THR A 26 3.68 -1.04 -16.70
C THR A 26 3.72 -0.40 -15.30
N ALA A 27 3.22 0.83 -15.14
CA ALA A 27 3.12 1.49 -13.84
C ALA A 27 2.23 0.72 -12.86
N LEU A 28 1.10 0.20 -13.32
CA LEU A 28 0.23 -0.64 -12.50
C LEU A 28 0.89 -1.98 -12.16
N ALA A 29 1.76 -2.52 -13.01
CA ALA A 29 2.49 -3.76 -12.71
C ALA A 29 3.49 -3.53 -11.57
N ALA A 30 4.24 -2.44 -11.64
CA ALA A 30 5.13 -2.01 -10.58
C ALA A 30 4.36 -1.76 -9.27
N SER A 31 3.20 -1.09 -9.35
CA SER A 31 2.30 -0.92 -8.20
C SER A 31 1.92 -2.25 -7.57
N ALA A 32 1.51 -3.25 -8.38
CA ALA A 32 1.14 -4.56 -7.88
C ALA A 32 2.30 -5.27 -7.16
N LEU A 33 3.52 -5.18 -7.69
CA LEU A 33 4.70 -5.76 -7.04
C LEU A 33 5.02 -5.07 -5.71
N ILE A 34 4.97 -3.74 -5.67
CA ILE A 34 5.20 -2.98 -4.43
C ILE A 34 4.10 -3.30 -3.41
N GLN A 35 2.84 -3.33 -3.82
CA GLN A 35 1.71 -3.73 -2.98
C GLN A 35 1.87 -5.15 -2.45
N ALA A 36 2.33 -6.09 -3.27
CA ALA A 36 2.56 -7.46 -2.83
C ALA A 36 3.66 -7.51 -1.78
N ALA A 37 4.79 -6.82 -2.01
CA ALA A 37 5.90 -6.77 -1.06
C ALA A 37 5.47 -6.15 0.28
N LEU A 38 4.83 -4.98 0.25
CA LEU A 38 4.29 -4.33 1.45
C LEU A 38 3.22 -5.19 2.13
N GLY A 39 2.33 -5.80 1.33
CA GLY A 39 1.27 -6.66 1.84
C GLY A 39 1.81 -7.87 2.59
N ILE A 40 2.84 -8.53 2.03
CA ILE A 40 3.53 -9.65 2.67
C ILE A 40 4.24 -9.18 3.95
N GLU A 41 4.99 -8.07 3.88
CA GLU A 41 5.72 -7.52 5.02
C GLU A 41 4.78 -7.24 6.21
N PHE A 42 3.71 -6.47 5.98
CA PHE A 42 2.75 -6.14 7.02
C PHE A 42 1.95 -7.35 7.51
N LEU A 43 1.62 -8.29 6.62
CA LEU A 43 0.91 -9.50 7.02
C LEU A 43 1.78 -10.39 7.92
N LEU A 44 3.02 -10.67 7.51
CA LEU A 44 3.94 -11.50 8.29
C LEU A 44 4.33 -10.80 9.60
N SER A 45 4.60 -9.50 9.57
CA SER A 45 4.88 -8.70 10.76
C SER A 45 3.71 -8.74 11.75
N GLY A 46 2.48 -8.60 11.26
CA GLY A 46 1.27 -8.69 12.09
C GLY A 46 1.04 -10.10 12.64
N LEU A 47 1.22 -11.14 11.82
CA LEU A 47 1.09 -12.54 12.25
C LEU A 47 2.15 -12.91 13.31
N ASN A 48 3.38 -12.41 13.19
CA ASN A 48 4.41 -12.57 14.22
C ASN A 48 3.95 -11.97 15.56
N LYS A 49 3.27 -10.82 15.54
CA LYS A 49 2.70 -10.19 16.74
C LYS A 49 1.52 -10.97 17.33
N PHE A 50 0.76 -11.71 16.50
CA PHE A 50 -0.27 -12.64 16.98
C PHE A 50 0.34 -13.91 17.58
N ALA A 51 1.45 -14.38 17.04
CA ALA A 51 2.14 -15.58 17.50
C ALA A 51 2.93 -15.35 18.81
N ASP A 52 3.27 -14.11 19.15
CA ASP A 52 3.98 -13.78 20.39
C ASP A 52 3.03 -13.61 21.59
N PRO A 53 3.02 -14.55 22.56
CA PRO A 53 2.17 -14.45 23.75
C PRO A 53 2.56 -13.28 24.67
N ASN A 54 3.78 -12.74 24.52
CA ASN A 54 4.28 -11.62 25.31
C ASN A 54 4.23 -10.29 24.55
N PHE A 55 3.54 -10.23 23.40
CA PHE A 55 3.60 -9.09 22.50
C PHE A 55 3.29 -7.74 23.19
N ILE A 56 2.27 -7.66 24.05
CA ILE A 56 1.92 -6.42 24.75
C ILE A 56 3.08 -5.95 25.66
N ARG A 57 3.73 -6.88 26.37
CA ARG A 57 4.89 -6.58 27.20
C ARG A 57 6.06 -6.11 26.34
N ASN A 58 6.36 -6.83 25.26
CA ASN A 58 7.45 -6.50 24.34
C ASN A 58 7.22 -5.14 23.66
N PHE A 59 5.98 -4.83 23.28
CA PHE A 59 5.58 -3.53 22.76
C PHE A 59 5.79 -2.41 23.78
N SER A 60 5.39 -2.63 25.05
CA SER A 60 5.64 -1.66 26.13
C SER A 60 7.14 -1.40 26.34
N LEU A 61 7.96 -2.46 26.34
CA LEU A 61 9.42 -2.33 26.46
C LEU A 61 10.01 -1.59 25.27
N PHE A 62 9.57 -1.90 24.05
CA PHE A 62 9.98 -1.21 22.84
C PHE A 62 9.63 0.28 22.91
N VAL A 63 8.38 0.65 23.19
CA VAL A 63 7.95 2.05 23.27
C VAL A 63 8.70 2.79 24.38
N ASN A 64 8.85 2.24 25.58
CA ASN A 64 9.59 2.90 26.66
C ASN A 64 11.10 3.01 26.39
N GLY A 65 11.68 2.01 25.71
CA GLY A 65 13.11 1.97 25.35
C GLY A 65 13.48 2.85 24.16
N SER A 66 12.49 3.26 23.38
CA SER A 66 12.66 4.00 22.12
C SER A 66 13.15 5.43 22.33
N GLN A 67 14.09 5.86 21.48
CA GLN A 67 14.62 7.23 21.49
C GLN A 67 13.52 8.26 21.22
N GLY A 68 12.62 7.97 20.27
CA GLY A 68 11.50 8.83 19.91
C GLY A 68 10.49 9.06 21.03
N THR A 69 10.42 8.17 22.03
CA THR A 69 9.64 8.38 23.25
C THR A 69 10.29 9.38 24.18
N ARG A 70 11.63 9.41 24.25
CA ARG A 70 12.37 10.29 25.18
C ARG A 70 12.52 11.71 24.64
N THR A 71 12.85 11.83 23.36
CA THR A 71 13.22 13.13 22.75
C THR A 71 12.60 13.39 21.39
N GLY A 72 11.74 12.48 20.89
CA GLY A 72 11.15 12.60 19.56
C GLY A 72 9.96 13.56 19.49
N VAL A 73 9.60 13.94 18.26
CA VAL A 73 8.45 14.81 17.97
C VAL A 73 7.13 14.20 18.46
N LEU A 74 7.05 12.87 18.50
CA LEU A 74 5.87 12.15 18.99
C LEU A 74 5.87 11.91 20.51
N ALA A 75 6.94 12.27 21.22
CA ALA A 75 7.09 12.00 22.66
C ALA A 75 5.89 12.50 23.49
N PRO A 76 5.36 13.74 23.31
CA PRO A 76 4.21 14.21 24.10
C PRO A 76 2.96 13.34 23.88
N LEU A 77 2.71 12.93 22.63
CA LEU A 77 1.58 12.06 22.29
C LEU A 77 1.78 10.65 22.87
N ILE A 78 3.00 10.12 22.80
CA ILE A 78 3.32 8.80 23.35
C ILE A 78 3.09 8.77 24.86
N HIS A 79 3.59 9.78 25.58
CA HIS A 79 3.43 9.87 27.03
C HIS A 79 1.99 10.12 27.48
N SER A 80 1.24 10.94 26.75
CA SER A 80 -0.14 11.29 27.13
C SER A 80 -1.19 10.27 26.70
N LEU A 81 -0.96 9.53 25.60
CA LEU A 81 -1.97 8.69 24.98
C LEU A 81 -1.54 7.22 24.86
N VAL A 82 -0.34 6.94 24.35
CA VAL A 82 0.09 5.57 24.03
C VAL A 82 0.47 4.79 25.28
N LEU A 83 1.35 5.33 26.13
CA LEU A 83 1.83 4.65 27.34
C LEU A 83 0.69 4.35 28.34
N PRO A 84 -0.25 5.27 28.62
CA PRO A 84 -1.38 4.97 29.51
C PRO A 84 -2.31 3.89 28.94
N ASN A 85 -2.36 3.73 27.62
CA ASN A 85 -3.26 2.81 26.91
C ASN A 85 -2.48 1.72 26.14
N ILE A 86 -1.34 1.27 26.66
CA ILE A 86 -0.37 0.48 25.90
C ILE A 86 -0.95 -0.82 25.33
N ALA A 87 -1.83 -1.50 26.09
CA ALA A 87 -2.49 -2.73 25.64
C ALA A 87 -3.42 -2.48 24.45
N PHE A 88 -4.13 -1.34 24.45
CA PHE A 88 -4.98 -0.94 23.34
C PHE A 88 -4.15 -0.66 22.09
N PHE A 89 -3.08 0.13 22.18
CA PHE A 89 -2.23 0.46 21.03
C PHE A 89 -1.44 -0.74 20.50
N ALA A 90 -0.96 -1.63 21.38
CA ALA A 90 -0.36 -2.89 20.96
C ALA A 90 -1.38 -3.72 20.16
N THR A 91 -2.59 -3.89 20.70
CA THR A 91 -3.66 -4.65 20.03
C THR A 91 -4.04 -4.00 18.71
N LEU A 92 -4.23 -2.69 18.68
CA LEU A 92 -4.55 -1.93 17.47
C LEU A 92 -3.47 -2.10 16.41
N THR A 93 -2.19 -2.00 16.77
CA THR A 93 -1.06 -2.20 15.85
C THR A 93 -1.13 -3.59 15.23
N LYS A 94 -1.30 -4.62 16.05
CA LYS A 94 -1.39 -6.02 15.60
C LYS A 94 -2.50 -6.25 14.56
N TYR A 95 -3.72 -5.76 14.83
CA TYR A 95 -4.83 -5.89 13.89
C TYR A 95 -4.65 -5.02 12.65
N THR A 96 -4.08 -3.82 12.81
CA THR A 96 -3.85 -2.90 11.69
C THR A 96 -2.84 -3.49 10.72
N GLU A 97 -1.73 -4.04 11.18
CA GLU A 97 -0.72 -4.63 10.30
C GLU A 97 -1.25 -5.83 9.51
N VAL A 98 -1.96 -6.76 10.16
CA VAL A 98 -2.59 -7.88 9.45
C VAL A 98 -3.63 -7.38 8.45
N GLY A 99 -4.47 -6.42 8.84
CA GLY A 99 -5.49 -5.84 7.97
C GLY A 99 -4.89 -5.15 6.75
N LEU A 100 -3.86 -4.34 6.95
CA LEU A 100 -3.11 -3.69 5.86
C LEU A 100 -2.45 -4.72 4.96
N GLY A 101 -1.83 -5.75 5.54
CA GLY A 101 -1.19 -6.84 4.82
C GLY A 101 -2.16 -7.53 3.86
N ILE A 102 -3.33 -7.92 4.36
CA ILE A 102 -4.40 -8.55 3.56
C ILE A 102 -4.88 -7.61 2.46
N VAL A 103 -5.21 -6.35 2.80
CA VAL A 103 -5.75 -5.39 1.83
C VAL A 103 -4.76 -5.11 0.70
N LEU A 104 -3.50 -4.86 1.03
CA LEU A 104 -2.45 -4.60 0.05
C LEU A 104 -2.17 -5.82 -0.82
N PHE A 105 -2.13 -7.02 -0.21
CA PHE A 105 -1.91 -8.26 -0.97
C PHE A 105 -3.07 -8.59 -1.93
N LEU A 106 -4.32 -8.41 -1.49
CA LEU A 106 -5.48 -8.57 -2.35
C LEU A 106 -5.53 -7.49 -3.44
N GLY A 107 -5.17 -6.25 -3.12
CA GLY A 107 -4.99 -5.17 -4.10
C GLY A 107 -3.98 -5.54 -5.18
N ALA A 108 -2.83 -6.10 -4.78
CA ALA A 108 -1.79 -6.56 -5.69
C ALA A 108 -2.29 -7.66 -6.63
N ILE A 109 -3.02 -8.64 -6.10
CA ILE A 109 -3.63 -9.71 -6.91
C ILE A 109 -4.62 -9.12 -7.90
N GLU A 110 -5.45 -8.16 -7.49
CA GLU A 110 -6.46 -7.55 -8.36
C GLU A 110 -5.81 -6.77 -9.50
N VAL A 111 -4.81 -5.95 -9.20
CA VAL A 111 -4.05 -5.20 -10.21
C VAL A 111 -3.25 -6.14 -11.10
N GLY A 112 -2.66 -7.19 -10.54
CA GLY A 112 -1.93 -8.23 -11.27
C GLY A 112 -2.85 -9.03 -12.20
N ARG A 113 -4.06 -9.35 -11.76
CA ARG A 113 -5.06 -10.10 -12.53
C ARG A 113 -5.37 -9.41 -13.87
N ARG A 114 -5.38 -8.08 -13.90
CA ARG A 114 -5.61 -7.28 -15.14
C ARG A 114 -4.56 -7.51 -16.24
N ARG A 115 -3.46 -8.21 -15.94
CA ARG A 115 -2.43 -8.61 -16.91
C ARG A 115 -2.84 -9.79 -17.77
N PHE A 116 -3.70 -10.65 -17.26
CA PHE A 116 -4.08 -11.86 -17.97
C PHE A 116 -5.08 -11.53 -19.07
N SER A 117 -5.01 -12.26 -20.18
CA SER A 117 -6.02 -12.19 -21.24
C SER A 117 -7.26 -13.01 -20.86
N GLY A 118 -8.35 -12.81 -21.60
CA GLY A 118 -9.59 -13.58 -21.42
C GLY A 118 -10.38 -13.19 -20.15
N VAL A 119 -11.14 -14.14 -19.62
CA VAL A 119 -12.09 -13.91 -18.51
C VAL A 119 -11.40 -13.39 -17.26
N LEU A 120 -10.17 -13.84 -16.99
CA LEU A 120 -9.39 -13.41 -15.84
C LEU A 120 -9.06 -11.92 -15.88
N GLY A 121 -8.81 -11.32 -17.04
CA GLY A 121 -8.46 -9.90 -17.18
C GLY A 121 -9.64 -8.92 -17.25
N LEU A 122 -10.88 -9.43 -17.26
CA LEU A 122 -12.08 -8.63 -17.47
C LEU A 122 -12.26 -7.56 -16.40
N GLN A 123 -12.91 -6.46 -16.78
CA GLN A 123 -13.26 -5.40 -15.83
C GLN A 123 -14.46 -5.80 -15.00
N HIS A 124 -14.28 -5.78 -13.68
CA HIS A 124 -15.36 -5.99 -12.74
C HIS A 124 -15.85 -4.66 -12.17
N GLY A 125 -17.12 -4.64 -11.75
CA GLY A 125 -17.71 -3.49 -11.07
C GLY A 125 -16.87 -3.10 -9.85
N TYR A 126 -16.60 -4.03 -8.95
CA TYR A 126 -16.00 -3.78 -7.62
C TYR A 126 -14.58 -3.17 -7.61
N GLU A 127 -13.93 -2.99 -8.75
CA GLU A 127 -12.53 -2.54 -8.78
C GLU A 127 -12.32 -1.10 -8.30
N ALA A 128 -13.29 -0.20 -8.53
CA ALA A 128 -13.19 1.16 -8.03
C ALA A 128 -13.09 1.23 -6.49
N PRO A 129 -14.02 0.63 -5.71
CA PRO A 129 -13.87 0.62 -4.25
C PRO A 129 -12.62 -0.15 -3.79
N VAL A 130 -12.19 -1.22 -4.47
CA VAL A 130 -10.93 -1.92 -4.15
C VAL A 130 -9.72 -0.98 -4.31
N ALA A 131 -9.67 -0.21 -5.40
CA ALA A 131 -8.62 0.77 -5.62
C ALA A 131 -8.59 1.84 -4.51
N LEU A 132 -9.76 2.34 -4.10
CA LEU A 132 -9.82 3.32 -3.01
C LEU A 132 -9.32 2.74 -1.69
N ILE A 133 -9.74 1.52 -1.34
CA ILE A 133 -9.33 0.84 -0.11
C ILE A 133 -7.82 0.56 -0.13
N ALA A 134 -7.28 0.08 -1.25
CA ALA A 134 -5.85 -0.13 -1.43
C ALA A 134 -5.04 1.18 -1.33
N ALA A 135 -5.59 2.28 -1.84
CA ALA A 135 -4.95 3.58 -1.73
C ALA A 135 -4.85 4.05 -0.27
N LEU A 136 -5.93 3.90 0.50
CA LEU A 136 -5.96 4.21 1.93
C LEU A 136 -5.02 3.30 2.72
N ALA A 137 -4.95 2.01 2.37
CA ALA A 137 -4.03 1.07 2.99
C ALA A 137 -2.56 1.44 2.71
N GLY A 138 -2.23 1.91 1.49
CA GLY A 138 -0.90 2.43 1.16
C GLY A 138 -0.51 3.63 2.03
N LEU A 139 -1.42 4.58 2.24
CA LEU A 139 -1.20 5.72 3.14
C LEU A 139 -1.04 5.29 4.59
N ALA A 140 -1.88 4.37 5.06
CA ALA A 140 -1.80 3.87 6.43
C ALA A 140 -0.49 3.09 6.68
N ALA A 141 -0.05 2.27 5.71
CA ALA A 141 1.24 1.59 5.77
C ALA A 141 2.42 2.58 5.81
N ALA A 142 2.38 3.63 4.99
CA ALA A 142 3.38 4.71 5.04
C ALA A 142 3.36 5.44 6.39
N GLY A 143 2.19 5.74 6.93
CA GLY A 143 2.03 6.40 8.23
C GLY A 143 2.53 5.56 9.40
N LEU A 144 2.22 4.26 9.41
CA LEU A 144 2.75 3.34 10.43
C LEU A 144 4.27 3.22 10.34
N SER A 145 4.81 3.03 9.13
CA SER A 145 6.26 2.91 8.93
C SER A 145 6.98 4.19 9.38
N LEU A 146 6.44 5.36 9.04
CA LEU A 146 6.97 6.64 9.49
C LEU A 146 6.90 6.78 11.03
N THR A 147 5.79 6.34 11.64
CA THR A 147 5.64 6.39 13.10
C THR A 147 6.67 5.51 13.80
N ILE A 148 6.93 4.31 13.26
CA ILE A 148 7.96 3.41 13.79
C ILE A 148 9.36 4.02 13.61
N ALA A 149 9.68 4.57 12.45
CA ALA A 149 10.96 5.25 12.21
C ALA A 149 11.19 6.41 13.20
N LEU A 150 10.17 7.25 13.39
CA LEU A 150 10.23 8.36 14.36
C LEU A 150 10.38 7.86 15.80
N LEU A 151 9.70 6.77 16.14
CA LEU A 151 9.80 6.14 17.45
C LEU A 151 11.21 5.56 17.67
N MET A 152 11.77 4.89 16.68
CA MET A 152 13.14 4.36 16.73
C MET A 152 14.22 5.45 16.73
N GLY A 153 13.85 6.72 16.50
CA GLY A 153 14.80 7.83 16.43
C GLY A 153 15.62 7.82 15.15
N GLU A 154 15.08 7.23 14.09
CA GLU A 154 15.76 7.16 12.81
C GLU A 154 15.94 8.55 12.21
N GLN A 155 17.09 8.73 11.58
CA GLN A 155 17.45 9.98 10.92
C GLN A 155 17.19 9.87 9.43
N LEU A 156 16.92 11.02 8.80
CA LEU A 156 16.83 11.07 7.34
C LEU A 156 18.13 10.57 6.71
N PRO A 157 18.04 9.88 5.55
CA PRO A 157 19.22 9.38 4.85
C PRO A 157 20.21 10.51 4.56
N THR A 158 21.45 10.35 5.03
CA THR A 158 22.56 11.27 4.79
C THR A 158 23.80 10.50 4.37
N ILE A 159 24.75 11.19 3.73
CA ILE A 159 26.03 10.58 3.34
C ILE A 159 26.87 10.40 4.61
N GLN A 160 27.14 9.15 4.99
CA GLN A 160 27.93 8.79 6.16
C GLN A 160 29.08 7.85 5.76
N PRO A 161 30.30 8.39 5.50
CA PRO A 161 31.43 7.60 5.02
C PRO A 161 31.80 6.40 5.93
N GLY A 162 31.55 6.50 7.23
CA GLY A 162 31.81 5.44 8.22
C GLY A 162 30.79 4.28 8.22
N ARG A 163 29.76 4.32 7.36
CA ARG A 163 28.66 3.33 7.32
C ARG A 163 28.56 2.56 6.01
N ALA A 164 29.67 2.42 5.28
CA ALA A 164 29.70 1.83 3.93
C ALA A 164 29.15 0.39 3.82
N LEU A 165 29.13 -0.38 4.92
CA LEU A 165 28.63 -1.76 4.95
C LEU A 165 27.21 -1.90 5.54
N THR A 166 26.54 -0.78 5.85
CA THR A 166 25.16 -0.76 6.38
C THR A 166 24.22 -0.09 5.38
N THR A 167 22.92 -0.29 5.54
CA THR A 167 21.93 0.35 4.65
C THR A 167 21.94 1.87 4.86
N ALA A 168 21.91 2.62 3.76
CA ALA A 168 21.83 4.08 3.80
C ALA A 168 20.45 4.61 4.19
N ILE A 169 19.41 3.81 3.91
CA ILE A 169 18.02 4.10 4.26
C ILE A 169 17.57 2.97 5.19
N PRO A 170 17.14 3.28 6.43
CA PRO A 170 16.45 2.33 7.28
C PRO A 170 15.21 1.78 6.59
N VAL A 171 14.84 0.53 6.87
CA VAL A 171 13.76 -0.14 6.11
C VAL A 171 12.44 0.57 6.32
N GLU A 172 12.14 1.02 7.54
CA GLU A 172 10.96 1.76 7.94
C GLU A 172 10.81 3.04 7.12
N LEU A 173 11.90 3.80 6.95
CA LEU A 173 11.92 5.00 6.10
C LEU A 173 11.81 4.68 4.60
N LEU A 174 12.29 3.51 4.15
CA LEU A 174 12.11 3.06 2.77
C LEU A 174 10.65 2.68 2.48
N LEU A 175 9.91 2.14 3.45
CA LEU A 175 8.51 1.76 3.29
C LEU A 175 7.59 2.99 3.11
N VAL A 176 7.96 4.16 3.65
CA VAL A 176 7.17 5.40 3.53
C VAL A 176 6.91 5.81 2.08
N PRO A 177 7.94 6.08 1.23
CA PRO A 177 7.70 6.43 -0.17
C PRO A 177 7.05 5.29 -0.96
N LEU A 178 7.29 4.03 -0.61
CA LEU A 178 6.63 2.89 -1.25
C LEU A 178 5.12 2.88 -0.98
N GLY A 179 4.71 3.08 0.29
CA GLY A 179 3.30 3.19 0.65
C GLY A 179 2.62 4.40 0.01
N ILE A 180 3.32 5.55 -0.08
CA ILE A 180 2.84 6.74 -0.79
C ILE A 180 2.68 6.46 -2.30
N ALA A 181 3.62 5.74 -2.92
CA ALA A 181 3.54 5.38 -4.33
C ALA A 181 2.31 4.51 -4.60
N VAL A 182 2.07 3.50 -3.75
CA VAL A 182 0.87 2.67 -3.80
C VAL A 182 -0.39 3.52 -3.69
N ALA A 183 -0.45 4.40 -2.70
CA ALA A 183 -1.57 5.31 -2.49
C ALA A 183 -1.86 6.17 -3.71
N TRP A 184 -0.82 6.76 -4.29
CA TRP A 184 -0.92 7.62 -5.45
C TRP A 184 -1.45 6.88 -6.68
N MET A 185 -0.88 5.70 -6.97
CA MET A 185 -1.24 4.90 -8.14
C MET A 185 -2.68 4.36 -8.03
N GLU A 186 -3.07 3.85 -6.87
CA GLU A 186 -4.42 3.34 -6.64
C GLU A 186 -5.48 4.46 -6.58
N ALA A 187 -5.16 5.63 -6.04
CA ALA A 187 -6.04 6.78 -6.09
C ALA A 187 -6.27 7.27 -7.54
N GLY A 188 -5.22 7.26 -8.36
CA GLY A 188 -5.31 7.49 -9.80
C GLY A 188 -6.23 6.49 -10.48
N ARG A 189 -6.03 5.19 -10.19
CA ARG A 189 -6.85 4.10 -10.72
C ARG A 189 -8.32 4.22 -10.32
N PHE A 190 -8.60 4.52 -9.05
CA PHE A 190 -9.95 4.77 -8.55
C PHE A 190 -10.66 5.88 -9.33
N ARG A 191 -9.98 7.02 -9.55
CA ARG A 191 -10.56 8.15 -10.29
C ARG A 191 -10.92 7.78 -11.73
N VAL A 192 -10.11 6.95 -12.38
CA VAL A 192 -10.39 6.45 -13.75
C VAL A 192 -11.58 5.50 -13.73
N LEU A 193 -11.57 4.49 -12.85
CA LEU A 193 -12.61 3.46 -12.77
C LEU A 193 -13.98 4.03 -12.38
N ARG A 194 -14.00 5.09 -11.55
CA ARG A 194 -15.24 5.78 -11.16
C ARG A 194 -15.90 6.53 -12.33
N ARG A 195 -15.12 7.00 -13.31
CA ARG A 195 -15.64 7.75 -14.47
C ARG A 195 -16.14 6.84 -15.59
N THR A 196 -15.69 5.59 -15.62
CA THR A 196 -16.10 4.57 -16.59
C THR A 196 -17.37 3.82 -16.20
N ARG A 197 -17.91 4.07 -15.01
CA ARG A 197 -19.25 3.65 -14.58
C ARG A 197 -20.23 4.78 -14.83
#